data_AF-A0AAV2FEE7-F1
#
_entry.id   AF-A0AAV2FEE7-F1
#
_cell.length_a   1.000
_cell.length_b   1.000
_cell.length_c   1.000
_cell.angle_alpha   90.00
_cell.angle_beta   90.00
_cell.angle_gamma   90.00
#
_symmetry.space_group_name_H-M   'P 1'
#
loop_
_entity.id
_entity.type
_entity.pdbx_description
1 polymer ?
#
loop_
_entity_poly.entity_id
_entity_poly.type
_entity_poly.pdbx_seq_one_letter_code
_entity_poly.pdbx_strand_id
1 'polypeptide(L)'
;MEIKGESWKSLTLPHGGKETLLKAVIQAIPTFIISVFLLPASLTKKMDSLLYRFFWLGSIKKKAIPWRKGEVLNDPKSEGGLGFQNFHLFNLSLLAKQCWRLLNEPEALWVRVLRGLYFPNGVFSSSRKGSSSSWIWESFCYAKQALDIGAIRVIGSGENTWFHKDPWVHPLHNQGHNISSNLDPPSRVKDWMNQEGTSWNFDLLRRHCTSEEVEAISHIQISLEGT
;
A
#
# COMPACT_ATOMS: atom_id res chain seq x y z
N MET A 1 10.68 -7.21 -21.80
CA MET A 1 10.42 -8.61 -21.39
C MET A 1 10.47 -9.58 -22.55
N GLU A 2 9.73 -9.34 -23.64
CA GLU A 2 9.62 -10.26 -24.78
C GLU A 2 11.00 -10.63 -25.39
N ILE A 3 11.87 -9.64 -25.63
CA ILE A 3 13.23 -9.86 -26.17
C ILE A 3 14.08 -10.80 -25.30
N LYS A 4 14.07 -10.60 -23.97
CA LYS A 4 14.83 -11.46 -23.05
C LYS A 4 14.27 -12.88 -22.98
N GLY A 5 12.94 -13.02 -22.93
CA GLY A 5 12.34 -14.35 -22.91
C GLY A 5 12.53 -15.13 -24.22
N GLU A 6 12.74 -14.45 -25.34
CA GLU A 6 13.17 -15.10 -26.58
C GLU A 6 14.64 -15.50 -26.57
N SER A 7 15.52 -14.64 -26.05
CA SER A 7 16.94 -14.97 -25.88
C SER A 7 17.13 -16.19 -24.97
N TRP A 8 16.31 -16.36 -23.93
CA TRP A 8 16.42 -17.51 -23.02
C TRP A 8 15.72 -18.77 -23.49
N LYS A 9 14.99 -18.74 -24.60
CA LYS A 9 14.39 -19.95 -25.20
C LYS A 9 15.47 -20.98 -25.56
N SER A 10 16.69 -20.53 -25.86
CA SER A 10 17.83 -21.41 -26.16
C SER A 10 18.41 -22.08 -24.91
N LEU A 11 18.11 -21.59 -23.71
CA LEU A 11 18.58 -22.16 -22.44
C LEU A 11 17.59 -23.26 -22.01
N THR A 12 18.04 -24.51 -22.04
CA THR A 12 17.31 -25.67 -21.49
C THR A 12 17.35 -25.65 -19.96
N LEU A 13 16.56 -24.78 -19.35
CA LEU A 13 16.53 -24.61 -17.89
C LEU A 13 15.56 -25.61 -17.23
N PRO A 14 15.96 -26.24 -16.11
CA PRO A 14 15.03 -26.91 -15.20
C PRO A 14 13.98 -25.93 -14.66
N HIS A 15 12.83 -26.44 -14.18
CA HIS A 15 11.75 -25.60 -13.63
C HIS A 15 12.22 -24.68 -12.50
N GLY A 16 13.09 -25.16 -11.59
CA GLY A 16 13.68 -24.33 -10.54
C GLY A 16 14.55 -23.20 -11.10
N GLY A 17 15.37 -23.47 -12.13
CA GLY A 17 16.17 -22.44 -12.80
C GLY A 17 15.31 -21.38 -13.50
N LYS A 18 14.19 -21.78 -14.11
CA LYS A 18 13.22 -20.85 -14.69
C LYS A 18 12.56 -19.97 -13.63
N GLU A 19 12.17 -20.54 -12.49
CA GLU A 19 11.60 -19.78 -11.37
C GLU A 19 12.56 -18.68 -10.91
N THR A 20 13.81 -19.04 -10.62
CA THR A 20 14.84 -18.10 -10.17
C THR A 20 15.11 -17.03 -11.21
N LEU A 21 15.25 -17.40 -12.49
CA LEU A 21 15.50 -16.46 -13.57
C LEU A 21 14.36 -15.45 -13.77
N LEU A 22 13.12 -15.93 -13.72
CA LEU A 22 11.93 -15.08 -13.85
C LEU A 22 11.83 -14.06 -12.72
N LYS A 23 12.04 -14.49 -11.47
CA LYS A 23 12.01 -13.58 -10.31
C LYS A 23 13.16 -12.58 -10.34
N ALA A 24 14.39 -13.05 -10.57
CA ALA A 24 15.58 -12.20 -10.52
C ALA A 24 15.62 -11.17 -11.65
N VAL A 25 15.13 -11.51 -12.84
CA VAL A 25 15.34 -10.67 -14.02
C VAL A 25 14.02 -10.12 -14.58
N ILE A 26 13.02 -10.96 -14.82
CA ILE A 26 11.78 -10.52 -15.48
C ILE A 26 10.97 -9.60 -14.55
N GLN A 27 10.84 -9.92 -13.28
CA GLN A 27 10.15 -9.06 -12.31
C GLN A 27 10.95 -7.79 -11.98
N ALA A 28 12.28 -7.85 -11.97
CA ALA A 28 13.13 -6.70 -11.65
C ALA A 28 13.13 -5.61 -12.74
N ILE A 29 13.18 -5.96 -14.03
CA ILE A 29 13.29 -5.00 -15.14
C ILE A 29 12.23 -3.89 -15.13
N PRO A 30 10.92 -4.19 -15.01
CA PRO A 30 9.90 -3.15 -15.06
C PRO A 30 9.74 -2.41 -13.73
N THR A 31 10.44 -2.80 -12.67
CA THR A 31 10.23 -2.29 -11.30
C THR A 31 10.31 -0.76 -11.25
N PHE A 32 11.24 -0.15 -11.99
CA PHE A 32 11.36 1.31 -12.04
C PHE A 32 10.09 1.96 -12.59
N ILE A 33 9.61 1.55 -13.76
CA ILE A 33 8.41 2.12 -14.41
C ILE A 33 7.18 1.86 -13.53
N ILE A 34 7.04 0.63 -13.03
CA ILE A 34 5.96 0.18 -12.16
C ILE A 34 5.95 0.96 -10.83
N SER A 35 7.09 1.47 -10.37
CA SER A 35 7.14 2.24 -9.12
C SER A 35 6.63 3.68 -9.24
N VAL A 36 6.51 4.21 -10.47
CA VAL A 36 6.17 5.62 -10.71
C VAL A 36 4.88 5.78 -11.51
N PHE A 37 4.53 4.80 -12.34
CA PHE A 37 3.33 4.83 -13.19
C PHE A 37 2.39 3.68 -12.89
N LEU A 38 1.09 3.99 -12.84
CA LEU A 38 0.03 3.00 -12.86
C LEU A 38 -0.10 2.45 -14.28
N LEU A 39 0.22 1.16 -14.45
CA LEU A 39 0.10 0.49 -15.72
C LEU A 39 -1.36 0.10 -15.99
N PRO A 40 -1.81 0.16 -17.26
CA PRO A 40 -3.12 -0.35 -17.62
C PRO A 40 -3.27 -1.82 -17.24
N ALA A 41 -4.44 -2.21 -16.72
CA ALA A 41 -4.70 -3.59 -16.30
C ALA A 41 -4.54 -4.61 -17.44
N SER A 42 -4.76 -4.20 -18.69
CA SER A 42 -4.51 -5.03 -19.87
C SER A 42 -3.03 -5.33 -20.07
N LEU A 43 -2.16 -4.36 -19.81
CA LEU A 43 -0.71 -4.50 -19.93
C LEU A 43 -0.15 -5.40 -18.83
N THR A 44 -0.57 -5.20 -17.57
CA THR A 44 -0.14 -6.05 -16.45
C THR A 44 -0.57 -7.50 -16.66
N LYS A 45 -1.82 -7.74 -17.08
CA LYS A 45 -2.31 -9.07 -17.46
C LYS A 45 -1.52 -9.68 -18.60
N LYS A 46 -1.12 -8.87 -19.61
CA LYS A 46 -0.25 -9.34 -20.68
C LYS A 46 1.10 -9.77 -20.10
N MET A 47 1.72 -8.97 -19.25
CA MET A 47 3.01 -9.30 -18.60
C MET A 47 2.94 -10.59 -17.79
N ASP A 48 1.90 -10.76 -16.96
CA ASP A 48 1.65 -11.99 -16.21
C ASP A 48 1.53 -13.19 -17.18
N SER A 49 0.77 -13.04 -18.27
CA SER A 49 0.60 -14.12 -19.26
C SER A 49 1.91 -14.53 -19.93
N LEU A 50 2.81 -13.58 -20.22
CA LEU A 50 4.11 -13.87 -20.83
C LEU A 50 5.01 -14.62 -19.84
N LEU A 51 4.98 -14.23 -18.57
CA LEU A 51 5.72 -14.87 -17.48
C LEU A 51 5.27 -16.32 -17.31
N TYR A 52 3.96 -16.56 -17.18
CA TYR A 52 3.42 -17.91 -17.00
C TYR A 52 3.70 -18.79 -18.22
N ARG A 53 3.59 -18.23 -19.42
CA ARG A 53 3.88 -18.98 -20.65
C ARG A 53 5.36 -19.36 -20.74
N PHE A 54 6.27 -18.46 -20.39
CA PHE A 54 7.69 -18.78 -20.34
C PHE A 54 7.98 -19.85 -19.29
N PHE A 55 7.38 -19.76 -18.10
CA PHE A 55 7.56 -20.74 -17.04
C PHE A 55 7.18 -22.16 -17.51
N TRP A 56 5.96 -22.34 -18.02
CA TRP A 56 5.44 -23.64 -18.44
C TRP A 56 6.07 -24.16 -19.73
N LEU A 57 6.26 -23.31 -20.73
CA LEU A 57 6.60 -23.76 -22.10
C LEU A 57 8.06 -23.50 -22.49
N GLY A 58 8.82 -22.78 -21.66
CA GLY A 58 10.16 -22.30 -22.00
C GLY A 58 10.18 -21.34 -23.20
N SER A 59 9.03 -20.79 -23.59
CA SER A 59 8.91 -19.94 -24.78
C SER A 59 7.69 -19.04 -24.70
N ILE A 60 7.87 -17.76 -25.02
CA ILE A 60 6.79 -16.75 -25.03
C ILE A 60 5.88 -16.86 -26.27
N LYS A 61 6.38 -17.38 -27.40
CA LYS A 61 5.64 -17.47 -28.66
C LYS A 61 4.80 -18.75 -28.81
N LYS A 62 5.12 -19.81 -28.05
CA LYS A 62 4.43 -21.10 -28.20
C LYS A 62 3.04 -20.99 -27.57
N LYS A 63 2.00 -21.34 -28.33
CA LYS A 63 0.66 -21.58 -27.78
C LYS A 63 0.61 -23.03 -27.31
N ALA A 64 0.38 -23.24 -26.03
CA ALA A 64 0.03 -24.54 -25.45
C ALA A 64 -0.78 -24.31 -24.17
N ILE A 65 -1.45 -25.36 -23.73
CA ILE A 65 -2.33 -25.35 -22.55
C ILE A 65 -1.44 -25.50 -21.30
N PRO A 66 -1.42 -24.51 -20.39
CA PRO A 66 -0.76 -24.66 -19.10
C PRO A 66 -1.44 -25.78 -18.29
N TRP A 67 -0.64 -26.57 -17.56
CA TRP A 67 -1.15 -27.64 -16.68
C TRP A 67 -1.97 -27.10 -15.49
N ARG A 68 -1.75 -25.84 -15.10
CA ARG A 68 -2.57 -25.09 -14.14
C ARG A 68 -2.72 -23.64 -14.57
N LYS A 69 -3.78 -22.98 -14.09
CA LYS A 69 -3.98 -21.54 -14.24
C LYS A 69 -2.76 -20.77 -13.71
N GLY A 70 -2.37 -19.72 -14.42
CA GLY A 70 -1.22 -18.89 -14.05
C GLY A 70 -1.38 -18.19 -12.70
N GLU A 71 -2.61 -17.88 -12.29
CA GLU A 71 -2.93 -17.25 -10.99
C GLU A 71 -2.42 -18.07 -9.80
N VAL A 72 -2.48 -19.41 -9.89
CA VAL A 72 -1.96 -20.32 -8.85
C VAL A 72 -0.45 -20.16 -8.65
N LEU A 73 0.28 -19.70 -9.67
CA LEU A 73 1.71 -19.45 -9.55
C LEU A 73 2.01 -18.22 -8.69
N ASN A 74 1.04 -17.33 -8.50
CA ASN A 74 1.20 -16.17 -7.64
C ASN A 74 1.06 -16.50 -6.16
N ASP A 75 0.34 -17.58 -5.84
CA ASP A 75 0.05 -17.95 -4.46
C ASP A 75 1.36 -18.21 -3.69
N PRO A 76 1.37 -17.98 -2.37
CA PRO A 76 2.52 -18.28 -1.53
C PRO A 76 2.95 -19.75 -1.65
N LYS A 77 4.24 -20.03 -1.43
CA LYS A 77 4.74 -21.42 -1.43
C LYS A 77 4.06 -22.28 -0.36
N SER A 78 3.64 -21.67 0.76
CA SER A 78 2.86 -22.34 1.82
C SER A 78 1.48 -22.81 1.36
N GLU A 79 0.92 -22.18 0.32
CA GLU A 79 -0.39 -22.51 -0.26
C GLU A 79 -0.26 -23.35 -1.56
N GLY A 80 0.95 -23.82 -1.88
CA GLY A 80 1.22 -24.63 -3.07
C GLY A 80 1.44 -23.82 -4.36
N GLY A 81 1.60 -22.50 -4.25
CA GLY A 81 2.02 -21.65 -5.36
C GLY A 81 3.54 -21.50 -5.49
N LEU A 82 3.98 -20.62 -6.38
CA LEU A 82 5.40 -20.31 -6.58
C LEU A 82 5.79 -18.93 -6.07
N GLY A 83 4.86 -18.12 -5.58
CA GLY A 83 5.10 -16.75 -5.15
C GLY A 83 5.59 -15.85 -6.28
N PHE A 84 5.05 -16.00 -7.49
CA PHE A 84 5.22 -14.98 -8.52
C PHE A 84 4.41 -13.73 -8.18
N GLN A 85 4.98 -12.56 -8.42
CA GLN A 85 4.29 -11.31 -8.17
C GLN A 85 3.26 -11.08 -9.28
N ASN A 86 2.00 -10.90 -8.89
CA ASN A 86 0.99 -10.34 -9.78
C ASN A 86 1.40 -8.90 -10.14
N PHE A 87 1.63 -8.60 -11.42
CA PHE A 87 2.16 -7.29 -11.81
C PHE A 87 1.24 -6.13 -11.45
N HIS A 88 -0.08 -6.32 -11.43
CA HIS A 88 -1.02 -5.26 -11.07
C HIS A 88 -0.96 -4.94 -9.57
N LEU A 89 -1.01 -5.97 -8.72
CA LEU A 89 -0.88 -5.79 -7.27
C LEU A 89 0.51 -5.26 -6.90
N PHE A 90 1.55 -5.74 -7.56
CA PHE A 90 2.90 -5.25 -7.37
C PHE A 90 3.02 -3.76 -7.75
N ASN A 91 2.40 -3.35 -8.85
CA ASN A 91 2.31 -1.94 -9.26
C ASN A 91 1.63 -1.08 -8.21
N LEU A 92 0.46 -1.50 -7.73
CA LEU A 92 -0.26 -0.79 -6.70
C LEU A 92 0.55 -0.68 -5.40
N SER A 93 1.23 -1.77 -5.00
CA SER A 93 2.05 -1.81 -3.79
C SER A 93 3.27 -0.87 -3.86
N LEU A 94 3.95 -0.81 -5.01
CA LEU A 94 5.10 0.08 -5.18
C LEU A 94 4.68 1.55 -5.24
N LEU A 95 3.56 1.86 -5.88
CA LEU A 95 2.99 3.20 -5.86
C LEU A 95 2.55 3.59 -4.45
N ALA A 96 1.89 2.69 -3.71
CA ALA A 96 1.51 2.92 -2.32
C ALA A 96 2.74 3.16 -1.44
N LYS A 97 3.84 2.44 -1.67
CA LYS A 97 5.14 2.70 -1.02
C LYS A 97 5.66 4.10 -1.35
N GLN A 98 5.54 4.59 -2.58
CA GLN A 98 5.91 5.99 -2.89
C GLN A 98 4.97 6.99 -2.21
N CYS A 99 3.67 6.72 -2.15
CA CYS A 99 2.72 7.55 -1.38
C CYS A 99 3.08 7.59 0.11
N TRP A 100 3.52 6.46 0.68
CA TRP A 100 4.02 6.41 2.05
C TRP A 100 5.27 7.28 2.25
N ARG A 101 6.22 7.23 1.31
CA ARG A 101 7.40 8.11 1.35
C ARG A 101 7.03 9.58 1.20
N LEU A 102 6.04 9.90 0.37
CA LEU A 102 5.53 11.27 0.23
C LEU A 102 4.98 11.81 1.57
N LEU A 103 4.42 10.95 2.41
CA LEU A 103 3.92 11.33 3.75
C LEU A 103 5.04 11.45 4.79
N ASN A 104 6.04 10.57 4.76
CA ASN A 104 7.06 10.46 5.81
C ASN A 104 8.39 11.18 5.48
N GLU A 105 8.63 11.55 4.22
CA GLU A 105 9.85 12.23 3.77
C GLU A 105 9.52 13.62 3.16
N PRO A 106 8.90 14.56 3.91
CA PRO A 106 8.42 15.84 3.37
C PRO A 106 9.52 16.72 2.77
N GLU A 107 10.76 16.57 3.25
CA GLU A 107 11.91 17.35 2.81
C GLU A 107 12.56 16.85 1.51
N ALA A 108 12.20 15.66 1.04
CA ALA A 108 12.74 15.13 -0.21
C ALA A 108 12.33 16.04 -1.39
N LEU A 109 13.29 16.34 -2.28
CA LEU A 109 13.09 17.30 -3.37
C LEU A 109 11.84 16.98 -4.22
N TRP A 110 11.66 15.71 -4.59
CA TRP A 110 10.52 15.27 -5.39
C TRP A 110 9.18 15.45 -4.65
N VAL A 111 9.16 15.31 -3.32
CA VAL A 111 7.98 15.55 -2.48
C VAL A 111 7.66 17.04 -2.44
N ARG A 112 8.66 17.89 -2.24
CA ARG A 112 8.51 19.36 -2.24
C ARG A 112 7.95 19.86 -3.58
N VAL A 113 8.44 19.33 -4.70
CA VAL A 113 7.93 19.65 -6.04
C VAL A 113 6.48 19.23 -6.19
N LEU A 114 6.13 17.98 -5.83
CA LEU A 114 4.74 17.50 -5.92
C LEU A 114 3.79 18.28 -5.00
N ARG A 115 4.23 18.60 -3.78
CA ARG A 115 3.48 19.43 -2.84
C ARG A 115 3.19 20.80 -3.42
N GLY A 116 4.20 21.48 -3.96
CA GLY A 116 4.03 22.80 -4.59
C GLY A 116 3.08 22.78 -5.79
N LEU A 117 3.10 21.72 -6.59
CA LEU A 117 2.25 21.59 -7.79
C LEU A 117 0.81 21.20 -7.48
N TYR A 118 0.59 20.26 -6.54
CA TYR A 118 -0.71 19.59 -6.40
C TYR A 118 -1.43 19.86 -5.08
N PHE A 119 -0.72 20.23 -4.01
CA PHE A 119 -1.32 20.49 -2.70
C PHE A 119 -0.52 21.51 -1.88
N PRO A 120 -0.30 22.75 -2.38
CA PRO A 120 0.57 23.72 -1.72
C PRO A 120 0.09 24.10 -0.31
N ASN A 121 -1.23 24.25 -0.16
CA ASN A 121 -1.88 24.66 1.09
C ASN A 121 -2.63 23.50 1.78
N GLY A 122 -2.42 22.26 1.33
CA GLY A 122 -3.20 21.10 1.75
C GLY A 122 -2.34 19.93 2.23
N VAL A 123 -3.01 18.82 2.53
CA VAL A 123 -2.37 17.54 2.85
C VAL A 123 -2.58 16.55 1.72
N PHE A 124 -1.66 15.62 1.54
CA PHE A 124 -1.77 14.60 0.51
C PHE A 124 -3.10 13.82 0.61
N SER A 125 -3.55 13.51 1.83
CA SER A 125 -4.81 12.80 2.09
C SER A 125 -6.07 13.53 1.63
N SER A 126 -6.06 14.87 1.47
CA SER A 126 -7.20 15.62 0.92
C SER A 126 -7.03 15.96 -0.56
N SER A 127 -5.85 15.70 -1.13
CA SER A 127 -5.55 15.99 -2.54
C SER A 127 -6.36 15.12 -3.51
N ARG A 128 -6.74 15.70 -4.66
CA ARG A 128 -7.57 15.07 -5.70
C ARG A 128 -6.92 15.20 -7.08
N LYS A 129 -7.40 14.38 -8.02
CA LYS A 129 -7.06 14.51 -9.44
C LYS A 129 -7.63 15.82 -10.00
N GLY A 130 -6.76 16.70 -10.51
CA GLY A 130 -7.15 17.90 -11.26
C GLY A 130 -7.40 17.59 -12.75
N SER A 131 -7.90 18.55 -13.53
CA SER A 131 -8.18 18.31 -14.97
C SER A 131 -6.91 18.23 -15.84
N SER A 132 -5.77 18.74 -15.35
CA SER A 132 -4.47 18.74 -16.03
C SER A 132 -3.38 18.12 -15.14
N SER A 133 -3.66 16.93 -14.61
CA SER A 133 -2.69 16.20 -13.78
C SER A 133 -1.69 15.42 -14.64
N SER A 134 -0.43 15.37 -14.18
CA SER A 134 0.54 14.42 -14.75
C SER A 134 0.12 12.98 -14.50
N TRP A 135 0.50 12.06 -15.38
CA TRP A 135 0.25 10.62 -15.19
C TRP A 135 0.85 10.07 -13.89
N ILE A 136 1.97 10.62 -13.42
CA ILE A 136 2.57 10.26 -12.14
C ILE A 136 1.61 10.61 -11.00
N TRP A 137 1.07 11.83 -11.01
CA TRP A 137 0.13 12.27 -9.99
C TRP A 137 -1.16 11.46 -10.00
N GLU A 138 -1.69 11.14 -11.18
CA GLU A 138 -2.86 10.27 -11.30
C GLU A 138 -2.60 8.87 -10.72
N SER A 139 -1.41 8.34 -10.95
CA SER A 139 -0.98 7.05 -10.40
C SER A 139 -0.94 7.09 -8.87
N PHE A 140 -0.46 8.20 -8.29
CA PHE A 140 -0.43 8.39 -6.84
C PHE A 140 -1.83 8.60 -6.25
N CYS A 141 -2.71 9.34 -6.91
CA CYS A 141 -4.11 9.47 -6.48
C CYS A 141 -4.84 8.12 -6.49
N TYR A 142 -4.53 7.25 -7.44
CA TYR A 142 -5.08 5.89 -7.48
C TYR A 142 -4.54 5.04 -6.33
N ALA A 143 -3.22 5.01 -6.15
CA ALA A 143 -2.57 4.21 -5.11
C ALA A 143 -2.85 4.69 -3.69
N LYS A 144 -3.13 5.98 -3.51
CA LYS A 144 -3.58 6.57 -2.26
C LYS A 144 -4.81 5.86 -1.69
N GLN A 145 -5.76 5.43 -2.53
CA GLN A 145 -6.94 4.70 -2.04
C GLN A 145 -6.55 3.37 -1.39
N ALA A 146 -5.56 2.67 -1.95
CA ALA A 146 -5.04 1.45 -1.34
C ALA A 146 -4.29 1.73 -0.04
N LEU A 147 -3.60 2.87 0.03
CA LEU A 147 -2.93 3.31 1.26
C LEU A 147 -3.94 3.67 2.35
N ASP A 148 -5.00 4.41 2.02
CA ASP A 148 -6.04 4.84 2.96
C ASP A 148 -6.75 3.66 3.64
N ILE A 149 -6.81 2.48 3.01
CA ILE A 149 -7.41 1.25 3.58
C ILE A 149 -6.55 0.62 4.69
N GLY A 150 -5.22 0.75 4.58
CA GLY A 150 -4.27 0.02 5.42
C GLY A 150 -3.36 0.90 6.28
N ALA A 151 -3.29 2.20 5.99
CA ALA A 151 -2.45 3.13 6.73
C ALA A 151 -3.12 3.53 8.05
N ILE A 152 -2.35 3.48 9.11
CA ILE A 152 -2.77 3.85 10.46
C ILE A 152 -1.81 4.90 10.97
N ARG A 153 -2.34 5.97 11.55
CA ARG A 153 -1.54 7.00 12.19
C ARG A 153 -0.99 6.49 13.51
N VAL A 154 0.32 6.59 13.66
CA VAL A 154 0.98 6.42 14.96
C VAL A 154 0.78 7.71 15.75
N ILE A 155 0.47 7.57 17.03
CA ILE A 155 0.15 8.71 17.89
C ILE A 155 1.39 9.11 18.69
N GLY A 156 1.79 10.37 18.50
CA GLY A 156 2.69 11.09 19.40
C GLY A 156 1.88 11.97 20.36
N SER A 157 1.95 13.29 20.20
CA SER A 157 1.22 14.25 21.04
C SER A 157 -0.31 14.24 20.91
N GLY A 158 -0.85 13.58 19.87
CA GLY A 158 -2.29 13.55 19.59
C GLY A 158 -2.89 14.89 19.15
N GLU A 159 -2.09 15.96 19.01
CA GLU A 159 -2.62 17.29 18.69
C GLU A 159 -3.18 17.35 17.27
N ASN A 160 -2.48 16.79 16.30
CA ASN A 160 -2.83 16.85 14.88
C ASN A 160 -3.65 15.64 14.42
N THR A 161 -4.29 14.93 15.34
CA THR A 161 -5.08 13.73 15.05
C THR A 161 -6.49 13.90 15.58
N TRP A 162 -7.47 13.74 14.69
CA TRP A 162 -8.88 13.78 15.02
C TRP A 162 -9.35 12.40 15.47
N PHE A 163 -9.93 12.32 16.66
CA PHE A 163 -10.28 11.04 17.28
C PHE A 163 -11.21 10.21 16.38
N HIS A 164 -12.25 10.84 15.82
CA HIS A 164 -13.27 10.12 15.03
C HIS A 164 -13.06 10.16 13.50
N LYS A 165 -12.11 10.94 12.99
CA LYS A 165 -11.93 11.14 11.54
C LYS A 165 -10.67 10.48 10.98
N ASP A 166 -9.60 10.42 11.76
CA ASP A 166 -8.35 9.83 11.31
C ASP A 166 -8.32 8.33 11.65
N PRO A 167 -7.71 7.48 10.80
CA PRO A 167 -7.50 6.07 11.12
C PRO A 167 -6.28 5.92 12.02
N TRP A 168 -6.48 5.67 13.33
CA TRP A 168 -5.37 5.53 14.30
C TRP A 168 -5.50 4.34 15.26
N VAL A 169 -6.67 3.66 15.31
CA VAL A 169 -6.90 2.48 16.18
C VAL A 169 -6.95 1.20 15.35
N HIS A 170 -5.99 0.30 15.48
CA HIS A 170 -6.06 -1.04 14.88
C HIS A 170 -6.77 -2.02 15.83
N PRO A 171 -7.66 -2.93 15.36
CA PRO A 171 -8.11 -3.18 13.98
C PRO A 171 -9.35 -2.36 13.54
N LEU A 172 -9.77 -1.39 14.36
CA LEU A 172 -11.04 -0.67 14.20
C LEU A 172 -10.98 0.52 13.23
N HIS A 173 -9.81 0.80 12.64
CA HIS A 173 -9.53 2.00 11.84
C HIS A 173 -10.42 2.15 10.61
N ASN A 174 -11.05 1.06 10.15
CA ASN A 174 -11.97 1.05 9.01
C ASN A 174 -13.47 1.00 9.41
N GLN A 175 -13.79 0.85 10.69
CA GLN A 175 -15.18 0.66 11.15
C GLN A 175 -15.88 1.97 11.55
N GLY A 176 -15.12 3.06 11.68
CA GLY A 176 -15.61 4.31 12.25
C GLY A 176 -15.80 4.18 13.76
N HIS A 177 -15.52 5.26 14.50
CA HIS A 177 -15.65 5.28 15.95
C HIS A 177 -17.12 5.50 16.35
N ASN A 178 -17.75 4.49 16.95
CA ASN A 178 -19.16 4.55 17.33
C ASN A 178 -19.33 5.32 18.64
N ILE A 179 -19.88 6.53 18.57
CA ILE A 179 -20.21 7.31 19.76
C ILE A 179 -21.45 6.70 20.42
N SER A 180 -21.30 6.22 21.65
CA SER A 180 -22.41 5.64 22.42
C SER A 180 -23.24 6.69 23.18
N SER A 181 -22.79 7.95 23.24
CA SER A 181 -23.32 8.98 24.16
C SER A 181 -23.87 10.24 23.46
N ASN A 182 -24.96 10.80 23.99
CA ASN A 182 -25.57 12.10 23.62
C ASN A 182 -24.75 13.35 24.05
N LEU A 183 -23.48 13.20 24.41
CA LEU A 183 -22.58 14.28 24.82
C LEU A 183 -21.57 14.53 23.70
N ASP A 184 -21.29 15.80 23.40
CA ASP A 184 -20.27 16.19 22.41
C ASP A 184 -18.89 15.67 22.86
N PRO A 185 -18.34 14.65 22.19
CA PRO A 185 -17.06 14.07 22.60
C PRO A 185 -15.90 15.00 22.21
N PRO A 186 -14.76 14.94 22.93
CA PRO A 186 -13.57 15.69 22.54
C PRO A 186 -13.11 15.32 21.13
N SER A 187 -12.75 16.33 20.35
CA SER A 187 -12.55 16.15 18.91
C SER A 187 -11.15 15.63 18.54
N ARG A 188 -10.12 15.96 19.34
CA ARG A 188 -8.72 15.62 19.08
C ARG A 188 -8.24 14.53 20.03
N VAL A 189 -7.34 13.67 19.56
CA VAL A 189 -6.81 12.54 20.35
C VAL A 189 -6.10 13.03 21.63
N LYS A 190 -5.42 14.18 21.60
CA LYS A 190 -4.77 14.76 22.78
C LYS A 190 -5.70 14.93 23.98
N ASP A 191 -6.98 15.24 23.73
CA ASP A 191 -7.96 15.53 24.78
C ASP A 191 -8.43 14.24 25.48
N TRP A 192 -8.09 13.08 24.91
CA TRP A 192 -8.34 11.75 25.46
C TRP A 192 -7.13 11.19 26.21
N MET A 193 -6.03 11.94 26.27
CA MET A 193 -4.83 11.59 27.03
C MET A 193 -4.87 12.21 28.44
N ASN A 194 -3.98 11.76 29.31
CA ASN A 194 -3.71 12.41 30.59
C ASN A 194 -3.05 13.78 30.39
N GLN A 195 -2.99 14.60 31.45
CA GLN A 195 -2.40 15.94 31.37
C GLN A 195 -0.90 15.94 30.97
N GLU A 196 -0.22 14.83 31.21
CA GLU A 196 1.20 14.63 30.89
C GLU A 196 1.43 14.09 29.47
N GLY A 197 0.38 13.65 28.76
CA GLY A 197 0.49 13.01 27.44
C GLY A 197 1.17 11.64 27.44
N THR A 198 1.37 11.02 28.60
CA THR A 198 2.07 9.73 28.77
C THR A 198 1.15 8.52 28.79
N SER A 199 -0.14 8.71 29.09
CA SER A 199 -1.13 7.64 29.16
C SER A 199 -2.52 8.10 28.74
N TRP A 200 -3.39 7.15 28.43
CA TRP A 200 -4.79 7.43 28.09
C TRP A 200 -5.64 7.79 29.32
N ASN A 201 -6.65 8.62 29.12
CA ASN A 201 -7.68 8.88 30.12
C ASN A 201 -8.76 7.79 30.03
N PHE A 202 -8.56 6.71 30.78
CA PHE A 202 -9.47 5.54 30.76
C PHE A 202 -10.90 5.87 31.23
N ASP A 203 -11.08 6.84 32.12
CA ASP A 203 -12.41 7.25 32.58
C ASP A 203 -13.20 7.92 31.47
N LEU A 204 -12.53 8.73 30.64
CA LEU A 204 -13.15 9.38 29.48
C LEU A 204 -13.43 8.36 28.39
N LEU A 205 -12.48 7.48 28.08
CA LEU A 205 -12.65 6.40 27.10
C LEU A 205 -13.83 5.48 27.45
N ARG A 206 -13.96 5.03 28.70
CA ARG A 206 -15.05 4.15 29.14
C ARG A 206 -16.44 4.80 29.09
N ARG A 207 -16.52 6.13 29.12
CA ARG A 207 -17.79 6.86 29.05
C ARG A 207 -18.32 7.01 27.63
N HIS A 208 -17.44 7.08 26.64
CA HIS A 208 -17.80 7.46 25.26
C HIS A 208 -17.57 6.35 24.23
N CYS A 209 -16.61 5.44 24.48
CA CYS A 209 -16.25 4.37 23.56
C CYS A 209 -16.78 3.00 24.01
N THR A 210 -16.86 2.08 23.06
CA THR A 210 -17.19 0.66 23.32
C THR A 210 -16.05 -0.05 24.05
N SER A 211 -16.35 -1.18 24.71
CA SER A 211 -15.32 -1.95 25.43
C SER A 211 -14.19 -2.45 24.51
N GLU A 212 -14.53 -2.81 23.26
CA GLU A 212 -13.56 -3.23 22.24
C GLU A 212 -12.63 -2.09 21.82
N GLU A 213 -13.16 -0.87 21.64
CA GLU A 213 -12.35 0.32 21.36
C GLU A 213 -11.42 0.68 22.51
N VAL A 214 -11.91 0.60 23.76
CA VAL A 214 -11.09 0.88 24.95
C VAL A 214 -9.93 -0.11 25.03
N GLU A 215 -10.18 -1.40 24.79
CA GLU A 215 -9.14 -2.44 24.77
C GLU A 215 -8.11 -2.16 23.66
N ALA A 216 -8.58 -1.90 22.43
CA ALA A 216 -7.69 -1.59 21.31
C ALA A 216 -6.83 -0.34 21.57
N ILE A 217 -7.41 0.74 22.10
CA ILE A 217 -6.69 1.98 22.43
C ILE A 217 -5.69 1.75 23.56
N SER A 218 -6.03 0.90 24.54
CA SER A 218 -5.15 0.63 25.69
C SER A 218 -3.80 -0.01 25.30
N HIS A 219 -3.77 -0.74 24.18
CA HIS A 219 -2.55 -1.35 23.66
C HIS A 219 -1.65 -0.39 22.88
N ILE A 220 -2.15 0.80 22.53
CA ILE A 220 -1.38 1.80 21.78
C ILE A 220 -0.40 2.49 22.71
N GLN A 221 0.89 2.27 22.45
CA GLN A 221 1.96 3.02 23.09
C GLN A 221 1.99 4.46 22.55
N ILE A 222 2.00 5.44 23.44
CA ILE A 222 2.13 6.84 23.06
C ILE A 222 3.63 7.13 22.90
N SER A 223 4.06 7.40 21.68
CA SER A 223 5.46 7.74 21.40
C SER A 223 5.75 9.16 21.87
N LEU A 224 6.54 9.31 22.94
CA LEU A 224 6.99 10.63 23.42
C LEU A 224 8.03 11.28 22.47
N GLU A 225 8.64 10.49 21.59
CA GLU A 225 9.53 10.96 20.54
C GLU A 225 8.79 10.95 19.20
N GLY A 226 8.42 12.14 18.70
CA GLY A 226 8.11 12.31 17.28
C GLY A 226 7.10 13.41 16.94
N THR A 227 7.62 14.50 16.37
CA THR A 227 6.99 15.17 15.22
C THR A 227 7.48 14.52 13.94
#